data_AF-A0A6L8ETE1-F1
#
_entry.id   AF-A0A6L8ETE1-F1
#
_cell.length_a   1.000
_cell.length_b   1.000
_cell.length_c   1.000
_cell.angle_alpha   90.00
_cell.angle_beta   90.00
_cell.angle_gamma   90.00
#
_symmetry.space_group_name_H-M   'P 1'
#
loop_
_entity.id
_entity.type
_entity.pdbx_description
1 polymer ?
#
loop_
_entity_poly.entity_id
_entity_poly.type
_entity_poly.pdbx_seq_one_letter_code
_entity_poly.pdbx_strand_id
1 'polypeptide(L)'
;MKLKFANICTLIVLLVIGLAFSVYAAKVDCENIDGDGAKPIKEVGKEGDAVQNDYDEIIEEDDRKGVTYLAIIGGSQPKPNACGLTPKNPEAEWTGWGGPLNFDNATIGEGAATRNHIVIGGIYFERGIGAHAIGTFVYDLSGDKYLKFEGYVGMSDEKDPAECGHGGSSDFIFSVDGKQAFKSETLQGTDGGKNVDALKVEFDIPSGAKELEIVMGDGGDGIGCDHSAIGDAKLLNAQALAVEPANKLPTIWGHLKDSY
;
A
#
# COMPACT_ATOMS: atom_id res chain seq x y z
N MET A 1 11.79 -20.26 78.16
CA MET A 1 11.15 -21.23 77.23
C MET A 1 10.76 -20.46 75.97
N LYS A 2 11.25 -20.90 74.79
CA LYS A 2 10.86 -20.61 73.37
C LYS A 2 9.79 -19.51 73.13
N LEU A 3 9.85 -18.61 72.14
CA LEU A 3 10.21 -18.77 70.71
C LEU A 3 10.32 -17.39 70.02
N LYS A 4 11.13 -17.29 68.95
CA LYS A 4 11.25 -16.18 67.98
C LYS A 4 9.98 -16.04 67.12
N PHE A 5 9.71 -14.88 66.50
CA PHE A 5 9.57 -14.70 65.04
C PHE A 5 9.29 -13.23 64.68
N ALA A 6 9.82 -12.81 63.53
CA ALA A 6 9.92 -11.45 63.02
C ALA A 6 8.87 -11.12 61.94
N ASN A 7 8.82 -9.84 61.55
CA ASN A 7 8.20 -9.27 60.33
C ASN A 7 6.65 -9.23 60.34
N ILE A 8 5.94 -8.32 59.68
CA ILE A 8 6.13 -7.62 58.41
C ILE A 8 5.53 -6.20 58.54
N CYS A 9 6.28 -5.17 58.12
CA CYS A 9 5.74 -3.89 57.66
C CYS A 9 5.03 -4.12 56.32
N THR A 10 3.72 -3.91 56.25
CA THR A 10 3.01 -3.89 54.96
C THR A 10 2.88 -2.44 54.51
N LEU A 11 3.91 -1.93 53.83
CA LEU A 11 3.82 -0.71 53.05
C LEU A 11 3.16 -1.07 51.71
N ILE A 12 1.89 -0.72 51.54
CA ILE A 12 1.18 -0.89 50.26
C ILE A 12 1.69 0.17 49.29
N VAL A 13 2.65 -0.20 48.43
CA VAL A 13 3.05 0.61 47.28
C VAL A 13 2.05 0.37 46.16
N LEU A 14 1.16 1.34 45.94
CA LEU A 14 0.32 1.42 44.74
C LEU A 14 1.22 1.73 43.54
N LEU A 15 1.66 0.68 42.83
CA LEU A 15 2.28 0.80 41.53
C LEU A 15 1.16 1.02 40.49
N VAL A 16 0.83 2.29 40.20
CA VAL A 16 -0.02 2.63 39.07
C VAL A 16 0.81 2.41 37.80
N ILE A 17 0.73 1.20 37.25
CA ILE A 17 1.21 0.92 35.91
C ILE A 17 0.28 1.70 34.97
N GLY A 18 0.74 2.85 34.50
CA GLY A 18 0.15 3.52 33.36
C GLY A 18 0.33 2.61 32.15
N LEU A 19 -0.66 1.75 31.89
CA LEU A 19 -0.84 1.14 30.59
C LEU A 19 -1.17 2.28 29.63
N ALA A 20 -0.13 2.82 29.00
CA ALA A 20 -0.30 3.62 27.80
C ALA A 20 -0.85 2.67 26.74
N PHE A 21 -2.18 2.57 26.66
CA PHE A 21 -2.83 2.09 25.45
C PHE A 21 -2.46 3.11 24.37
N SER A 22 -1.42 2.80 23.60
CA SER A 22 -1.23 3.42 22.30
C SER A 22 -2.45 3.01 21.48
N VAL A 23 -3.44 3.89 21.45
CA VAL A 23 -4.57 3.81 20.53
C VAL A 23 -3.95 3.94 19.14
N TYR A 24 -3.75 2.81 18.47
CA TYR A 24 -3.41 2.81 17.06
C TYR A 24 -4.65 3.32 16.33
N ALA A 25 -4.46 4.31 15.47
CA ALA A 25 -5.50 4.66 14.51
C ALA A 25 -5.72 3.43 13.62
N ALA A 26 -6.97 3.11 13.34
CA ALA A 26 -7.36 2.05 12.43
C ALA A 26 -7.91 2.66 11.13
N LYS A 27 -8.07 1.87 10.05
CA LYS A 27 -8.71 2.29 8.79
C LYS A 27 -10.04 3.02 8.99
N VAL A 28 -10.78 2.68 10.05
CA VAL A 28 -12.05 3.35 10.43
C VAL A 28 -11.91 4.82 10.84
N ASP A 29 -10.71 5.24 11.25
CA ASP A 29 -10.42 6.61 11.66
C ASP A 29 -10.02 7.50 10.47
N CYS A 30 -10.01 6.93 9.27
CA CYS A 30 -9.57 7.57 8.04
C CYS A 30 -10.75 7.93 7.15
N GLU A 31 -10.72 9.14 6.60
CA GLU A 31 -11.73 9.59 5.66
C GLU A 31 -11.39 9.06 4.25
N ASN A 32 -12.42 8.70 3.48
CA ASN A 32 -12.34 8.45 2.04
C ASN A 32 -11.35 7.33 1.63
N ILE A 33 -11.21 6.26 2.42
CA ILE A 33 -10.35 5.12 2.06
C ILE A 33 -10.96 4.24 0.97
N ASP A 34 -12.28 4.01 0.98
CA ASP A 34 -12.93 2.99 0.13
C ASP A 34 -13.54 3.54 -1.17
N GLY A 35 -13.06 4.70 -1.63
CA GLY A 35 -13.54 5.23 -2.90
C GLY A 35 -15.03 5.59 -2.92
N ASP A 36 -15.64 6.03 -1.81
CA ASP A 36 -17.09 6.29 -1.70
C ASP A 36 -17.71 6.89 -2.97
N GLY A 37 -18.68 6.17 -3.55
CA GLY A 37 -19.32 6.54 -4.81
C GLY A 37 -18.62 5.99 -6.06
N ALA A 38 -17.57 5.16 -5.90
CA ALA A 38 -16.99 4.38 -6.96
C ALA A 38 -18.02 3.44 -7.59
N LYS A 39 -17.88 3.17 -8.90
CA LYS A 39 -18.71 2.13 -9.52
C LYS A 39 -18.42 0.78 -8.84
N PRO A 40 -19.45 -0.06 -8.64
CA PRO A 40 -19.27 -1.35 -8.00
C PRO A 40 -18.33 -2.27 -8.79
N ILE A 41 -17.43 -2.93 -8.07
CA ILE A 41 -16.66 -4.11 -8.53
C ILE A 41 -17.50 -5.39 -8.39
N LYS A 42 -17.06 -6.46 -9.06
CA LYS A 42 -17.78 -7.74 -9.04
C LYS A 42 -16.85 -8.93 -8.78
N GLU A 43 -17.03 -9.57 -7.62
CA GLU A 43 -16.39 -10.85 -7.34
C GLU A 43 -16.92 -11.95 -8.27
N VAL A 44 -16.02 -12.71 -8.87
CA VAL A 44 -16.32 -13.85 -9.75
C VAL A 44 -15.46 -15.05 -9.35
N GLY A 45 -15.89 -16.26 -9.74
CA GLY A 45 -15.10 -17.48 -9.45
C GLY A 45 -13.85 -17.62 -10.33
N LYS A 46 -13.79 -16.84 -11.40
CA LYS A 46 -12.64 -16.65 -12.29
C LYS A 46 -12.86 -15.34 -13.04
N GLU A 47 -11.83 -14.50 -13.14
CA GLU A 47 -11.88 -13.27 -13.94
C GLU A 47 -12.26 -13.54 -15.40
N GLY A 48 -12.98 -12.58 -15.98
CA GLY A 48 -13.39 -12.63 -17.38
C GLY A 48 -12.42 -11.89 -18.28
N ASP A 49 -12.03 -12.51 -19.40
CA ASP A 49 -11.28 -11.82 -20.45
C ASP A 49 -12.06 -10.56 -20.91
N ALA A 50 -11.43 -9.38 -20.81
CA ALA A 50 -12.00 -8.08 -21.19
C ALA A 50 -13.30 -7.69 -20.44
N VAL A 51 -13.49 -8.16 -19.21
CA VAL A 51 -14.58 -7.71 -18.35
C VAL A 51 -14.06 -6.60 -17.44
N GLN A 52 -14.73 -5.45 -17.43
CA GLN A 52 -14.36 -4.35 -16.55
C GLN A 52 -14.59 -4.72 -15.08
N ASN A 53 -13.55 -4.54 -14.27
CA ASN A 53 -13.63 -4.54 -12.80
C ASN A 53 -14.32 -5.77 -12.18
N ASP A 54 -14.21 -6.94 -12.82
CA ASP A 54 -14.40 -8.21 -12.12
C ASP A 54 -13.09 -8.68 -11.52
N TYR A 55 -13.17 -9.44 -10.44
CA TYR A 55 -11.99 -9.91 -9.72
C TYR A 55 -12.24 -11.29 -9.13
N ASP A 56 -11.20 -12.09 -9.05
CA ASP A 56 -11.21 -13.41 -8.40
C ASP A 56 -10.13 -13.54 -7.31
N GLU A 57 -9.30 -12.52 -7.13
CA GLU A 57 -8.35 -12.38 -6.04
C GLU A 57 -8.54 -11.05 -5.28
N ILE A 58 -8.29 -11.08 -3.97
CA ILE A 58 -8.31 -9.89 -3.12
C ILE A 58 -6.99 -9.82 -2.35
N ILE A 59 -6.37 -8.65 -2.37
CA ILE A 59 -5.32 -8.27 -1.42
C ILE A 59 -5.94 -7.35 -0.36
N GLU A 60 -6.18 -7.94 0.80
CA GLU A 60 -6.68 -7.24 1.99
C GLU A 60 -5.62 -6.26 2.53
N GLU A 61 -6.09 -5.27 3.31
CA GLU A 61 -5.20 -4.36 4.02
C GLU A 61 -4.27 -5.11 4.99
N ASP A 62 -2.99 -4.75 4.96
CA ASP A 62 -1.96 -5.27 5.84
C ASP A 62 -1.93 -4.47 7.15
N ASP A 63 -2.58 -5.02 8.17
CA ASP A 63 -2.75 -4.39 9.48
C ASP A 63 -1.54 -4.56 10.42
N ARG A 64 -0.46 -5.21 9.96
CA ARG A 64 0.73 -5.48 10.77
C ARG A 64 1.36 -4.20 11.29
N LYS A 65 1.90 -4.28 12.51
CA LYS A 65 2.66 -3.16 13.09
C LYS A 65 3.90 -2.87 12.25
N GLY A 66 4.15 -1.59 11.99
CA GLY A 66 5.31 -1.14 11.24
C GLY A 66 5.12 -1.14 9.72
N VAL A 67 3.90 -1.42 9.26
CA VAL A 67 3.44 -1.13 7.90
C VAL A 67 2.95 0.31 7.87
N THR A 68 3.35 1.04 6.85
CA THR A 68 2.82 2.37 6.54
C THR A 68 2.44 2.42 5.07
N TYR A 69 1.15 2.54 4.78
CA TYR A 69 0.67 2.72 3.41
C TYR A 69 1.10 4.07 2.82
N LEU A 70 1.31 4.08 1.50
CA LEU A 70 1.28 5.31 0.71
C LEU A 70 -0.18 5.58 0.37
N ALA A 71 -0.66 6.79 0.66
CA ALA A 71 -2.06 7.18 0.51
C ALA A 71 -2.14 8.54 -0.15
N ILE A 72 -3.20 8.84 -0.89
CA ILE A 72 -3.33 10.16 -1.54
C ILE A 72 -3.97 11.18 -0.59
N ILE A 73 -4.85 10.72 0.28
CA ILE A 73 -5.65 11.54 1.18
C ILE A 73 -5.82 10.84 2.53
N GLY A 74 -6.26 11.59 3.55
CA GLY A 74 -6.45 11.08 4.91
C GLY A 74 -5.15 10.88 5.69
N GLY A 75 -4.02 10.63 5.03
CA GLY A 75 -2.70 10.67 5.66
C GLY A 75 -2.31 12.10 6.04
N SER A 76 -1.85 12.28 7.28
CA SER A 76 -1.34 13.60 7.72
C SER A 76 -0.07 13.52 8.55
N GLN A 77 0.35 12.32 8.95
CA GLN A 77 1.53 12.09 9.77
C GLN A 77 2.16 10.73 9.42
N PRO A 78 3.50 10.60 9.55
CA PRO A 78 4.22 9.33 9.38
C PRO A 78 4.00 8.42 10.59
N LYS A 79 2.75 8.02 10.82
CA LYS A 79 2.38 7.10 11.88
C LYS A 79 1.85 5.82 11.23
N PRO A 80 2.45 4.65 11.53
CA PRO A 80 1.90 3.36 11.13
C PRO A 80 0.39 3.28 11.43
N ASN A 81 -0.37 2.82 10.45
CA ASN A 81 -1.83 2.60 10.47
C ASN A 81 -2.74 3.83 10.67
N ALA A 82 -2.22 5.07 10.62
CA ALA A 82 -3.04 6.28 10.71
C ALA A 82 -3.43 6.87 9.34
N CYS A 83 -3.88 6.05 8.40
CA CYS A 83 -4.25 6.39 7.01
C CYS A 83 -3.12 6.36 5.98
N GLY A 84 -1.85 6.49 6.39
CA GLY A 84 -0.69 6.39 5.49
C GLY A 84 0.09 7.69 5.34
N LEU A 85 1.07 7.72 4.43
CA LEU A 85 1.80 8.91 4.03
C LEU A 85 1.13 9.55 2.82
N THR A 86 0.89 10.86 2.86
CA THR A 86 0.48 11.64 1.69
C THR A 86 1.67 12.18 0.91
N PRO A 87 1.53 12.37 -0.41
CA PRO A 87 2.55 13.06 -1.18
C PRO A 87 2.70 14.51 -0.69
N LYS A 88 3.93 15.01 -0.70
CA LYS A 88 4.27 16.39 -0.33
C LYS A 88 4.32 17.34 -1.52
N ASN A 89 4.37 16.80 -2.75
CA ASN A 89 4.37 17.62 -3.97
C ASN A 89 2.94 18.11 -4.28
N PRO A 90 2.80 19.21 -5.06
CA PRO A 90 1.50 19.77 -5.41
C PRO A 90 0.53 18.77 -6.02
N GLU A 91 -0.74 18.81 -5.61
CA GLU A 91 -1.81 17.91 -6.11
C GLU A 91 -1.97 17.94 -7.63
N ALA A 92 -1.65 19.08 -8.27
CA ALA A 92 -1.69 19.23 -9.72
C ALA A 92 -0.68 18.36 -10.48
N GLU A 93 0.28 17.74 -9.78
CA GLU A 93 1.26 16.83 -10.37
C GLU A 93 0.86 15.36 -10.23
N TRP A 94 -0.15 15.04 -9.40
CA TRP A 94 -0.48 13.64 -9.06
C TRP A 94 -1.16 12.88 -10.19
N THR A 95 -1.84 13.59 -11.11
CA THR A 95 -2.52 12.98 -12.25
C THR A 95 -2.54 13.92 -13.44
N GLY A 96 -2.35 13.39 -14.64
CA GLY A 96 -2.40 14.15 -15.88
C GLY A 96 -3.82 14.50 -16.32
N TRP A 97 -4.81 13.71 -15.89
CA TRP A 97 -6.22 13.91 -16.22
C TRP A 97 -7.16 13.44 -15.10
N GLY A 98 -8.41 13.92 -15.13
CA GLY A 98 -9.48 13.42 -14.26
C GLY A 98 -9.34 13.72 -12.76
N GLY A 99 -8.38 14.54 -12.36
CA GLY A 99 -8.24 15.00 -10.97
C GLY A 99 -9.41 15.88 -10.48
N PRO A 100 -9.49 16.17 -9.18
CA PRO A 100 -8.52 15.81 -8.13
C PRO A 100 -8.64 14.35 -7.66
N LEU A 101 -7.54 13.79 -7.17
CA LEU A 101 -7.51 12.46 -6.55
C LEU A 101 -7.95 12.59 -5.09
N ASN A 102 -9.10 12.00 -4.75
CA ASN A 102 -9.80 12.24 -3.47
C ASN A 102 -10.04 10.97 -2.65
N PHE A 103 -9.47 9.84 -3.06
CA PHE A 103 -9.66 8.54 -2.42
C PHE A 103 -8.36 7.74 -2.50
N ASP A 104 -8.14 6.83 -1.54
CA ASP A 104 -7.01 5.90 -1.51
C ASP A 104 -7.25 4.77 -2.53
N ASN A 105 -8.27 3.94 -2.29
CA ASN A 105 -8.62 2.83 -3.16
C ASN A 105 -9.55 3.24 -4.34
N ALA A 106 -9.16 4.26 -5.11
CA ALA A 106 -9.90 4.54 -6.34
C ALA A 106 -9.04 5.17 -7.43
N THR A 107 -9.41 4.86 -8.66
CA THR A 107 -8.98 5.57 -9.86
C THR A 107 -9.95 6.70 -10.21
N ILE A 108 -9.58 7.48 -11.24
CA ILE A 108 -10.35 8.64 -11.73
C ILE A 108 -11.55 8.29 -12.64
N GLY A 109 -11.76 7.04 -13.06
CA GLY A 109 -12.93 6.65 -13.86
C GLY A 109 -13.07 7.32 -15.24
N GLU A 110 -14.22 7.90 -15.52
CA GLU A 110 -14.48 8.70 -16.74
C GLU A 110 -14.35 10.21 -16.49
N GLY A 111 -13.59 10.62 -15.47
CA GLY A 111 -13.24 12.02 -15.20
C GLY A 111 -13.48 12.47 -13.75
N ALA A 112 -13.35 13.77 -13.52
CA ALA A 112 -13.27 14.38 -12.18
C ALA A 112 -14.37 13.97 -11.18
N ALA A 113 -15.56 13.63 -11.67
CA ALA A 113 -16.74 13.29 -10.85
C ALA A 113 -17.01 11.78 -10.71
N THR A 114 -16.15 10.91 -11.25
CA THR A 114 -16.33 9.45 -11.23
C THR A 114 -15.18 8.77 -10.52
N ARG A 115 -15.44 7.63 -9.89
CA ARG A 115 -14.41 6.79 -9.28
C ARG A 115 -14.69 5.34 -9.64
N ASN A 116 -13.64 4.55 -9.70
CA ASN A 116 -13.71 3.10 -9.77
C ASN A 116 -12.71 2.54 -8.77
N HIS A 117 -13.03 1.43 -8.11
CA HIS A 117 -12.07 0.75 -7.24
C HIS A 117 -10.88 0.24 -8.05
N ILE A 118 -9.74 0.05 -7.38
CA ILE A 118 -8.52 -0.43 -8.03
C ILE A 118 -8.60 -1.95 -8.17
N VAL A 119 -8.72 -2.40 -9.41
CA VAL A 119 -8.55 -3.79 -9.84
C VAL A 119 -7.44 -3.81 -10.89
N ILE A 120 -6.49 -4.72 -10.77
CA ILE A 120 -5.37 -4.89 -11.73
C ILE A 120 -5.23 -6.37 -12.03
N GLY A 121 -5.48 -6.79 -13.27
CA GLY A 121 -5.36 -8.19 -13.67
C GLY A 121 -6.21 -9.13 -12.81
N GLY A 122 -7.45 -8.74 -12.52
CA GLY A 122 -8.38 -9.55 -11.72
C GLY A 122 -8.12 -9.54 -10.20
N ILE A 123 -7.16 -8.73 -9.73
CA ILE A 123 -6.84 -8.57 -8.30
C ILE A 123 -7.45 -7.28 -7.78
N TYR A 124 -8.41 -7.37 -6.85
CA TYR A 124 -8.91 -6.23 -6.10
C TYR A 124 -7.97 -5.90 -4.93
N PHE A 125 -7.62 -4.62 -4.76
CA PHE A 125 -6.80 -4.16 -3.66
C PHE A 125 -7.63 -3.31 -2.71
N GLU A 126 -7.57 -3.56 -1.40
CA GLU A 126 -8.29 -2.72 -0.43
C GLU A 126 -7.66 -1.34 -0.20
N ARG A 127 -6.38 -1.18 -0.57
CA ARG A 127 -5.56 0.01 -0.42
C ARG A 127 -4.75 0.23 -1.70
N GLY A 128 -4.59 1.47 -2.12
CA GLY A 128 -3.83 1.75 -3.33
C GLY A 128 -3.78 3.22 -3.73
N ILE A 129 -3.31 3.45 -4.95
CA ILE A 129 -3.20 4.76 -5.59
C ILE A 129 -3.62 4.58 -7.05
N GLY A 130 -4.70 5.24 -7.47
CA GLY A 130 -5.14 5.27 -8.85
C GLY A 130 -5.00 6.65 -9.47
N ALA A 131 -4.41 6.75 -10.65
CA ALA A 131 -4.24 8.02 -11.36
C ALA A 131 -4.34 7.84 -12.87
N HIS A 132 -4.21 8.94 -13.61
CA HIS A 132 -4.03 8.93 -15.04
C HIS A 132 -2.65 9.47 -15.39
N ALA A 133 -1.95 8.84 -16.34
CA ALA A 133 -0.63 9.31 -16.76
C ALA A 133 -0.66 10.76 -17.30
N ILE A 134 0.37 11.57 -17.11
CA ILE A 134 1.52 11.33 -16.24
C ILE A 134 1.17 11.74 -14.81
N GLY A 135 1.46 10.87 -13.84
CA GLY A 135 1.28 11.14 -12.41
C GLY A 135 2.59 11.06 -11.65
N THR A 136 2.87 12.05 -10.79
CA THR A 136 4.07 12.10 -9.94
C THR A 136 3.68 12.24 -8.48
N PHE A 137 4.24 11.38 -7.64
CA PHE A 137 4.01 11.36 -6.20
C PHE A 137 5.33 11.39 -5.45
N VAL A 138 5.50 12.35 -4.55
CA VAL A 138 6.73 12.49 -3.76
C VAL A 138 6.41 12.37 -2.29
N TYR A 139 6.96 11.36 -1.60
CA TYR A 139 6.72 11.09 -0.19
C TYR A 139 7.94 11.45 0.66
N ASP A 140 7.69 12.04 1.84
CA ASP A 140 8.73 12.26 2.85
C ASP A 140 8.92 11.01 3.71
N LEU A 141 10.11 10.43 3.65
CA LEU A 141 10.49 9.23 4.41
C LEU A 141 11.14 9.55 5.77
N SER A 142 11.34 10.82 6.11
CA SER A 142 12.08 11.22 7.32
C SER A 142 11.36 10.91 8.64
N GLY A 143 10.07 10.58 8.57
CA GLY A 143 9.20 10.33 9.72
C GLY A 143 9.37 8.98 10.41
N ASP A 144 9.96 7.98 9.76
CA ASP A 144 10.26 6.67 10.35
C ASP A 144 11.51 6.04 9.71
N LYS A 145 11.94 4.86 10.20
CA LYS A 145 13.04 4.07 9.67
C LYS A 145 12.53 2.96 8.78
N TYR A 146 12.04 3.33 7.61
CA TYR A 146 11.64 2.38 6.58
C TYR A 146 12.84 1.59 6.05
N LEU A 147 12.60 0.32 5.73
CA LEU A 147 13.60 -0.64 5.28
C LEU A 147 13.27 -1.22 3.91
N LYS A 148 11.99 -1.28 3.54
CA LYS A 148 11.53 -1.85 2.28
C LYS A 148 10.26 -1.14 1.79
N PHE A 149 10.12 -1.03 0.48
CA PHE A 149 8.85 -0.76 -0.20
C PHE A 149 8.30 -2.07 -0.78
N GLU A 150 6.98 -2.26 -0.72
CA GLU A 150 6.24 -3.33 -1.40
C GLU A 150 4.97 -2.76 -2.04
N GLY A 151 4.54 -3.32 -3.17
CA GLY A 151 3.28 -3.00 -3.84
C GLY A 151 3.13 -3.75 -5.16
N TYR A 152 2.05 -3.48 -5.88
CA TYR A 152 1.75 -4.03 -7.19
C TYR A 152 1.45 -2.90 -8.16
N VAL A 153 2.03 -2.92 -9.35
CA VAL A 153 1.81 -1.87 -10.37
C VAL A 153 1.16 -2.46 -11.60
N GLY A 154 0.34 -1.66 -12.27
CA GLY A 154 -0.30 -2.06 -13.53
C GLY A 154 -1.34 -1.06 -13.97
N MET A 155 -2.05 -1.40 -15.03
CA MET A 155 -3.21 -0.64 -15.49
C MET A 155 -4.45 -1.07 -14.72
N SER A 156 -5.37 -0.15 -14.50
CA SER A 156 -6.66 -0.44 -13.92
C SER A 156 -7.57 -1.18 -14.91
N ASP A 157 -8.21 -2.25 -14.46
CA ASP A 157 -9.19 -3.04 -15.24
C ASP A 157 -10.51 -2.26 -15.47
N GLU A 158 -10.57 -0.98 -15.12
CA GLU A 158 -11.75 -0.14 -15.28
C GLU A 158 -12.10 0.20 -16.73
N LYS A 159 -11.16 0.01 -17.67
CA LYS A 159 -11.34 0.29 -19.10
C LYS A 159 -11.37 -1.02 -19.89
N ASP A 160 -12.50 -1.29 -20.55
CA ASP A 160 -12.59 -2.38 -21.52
C ASP A 160 -11.70 -2.05 -22.74
N PRO A 161 -10.92 -3.02 -23.25
CA PRO A 161 -10.36 -2.99 -24.60
C PRO A 161 -11.27 -2.43 -25.70
N ALA A 162 -12.58 -2.68 -25.66
CA ALA A 162 -13.51 -2.16 -26.67
C ALA A 162 -13.60 -0.62 -26.67
N GLU A 163 -13.40 0.02 -25.52
CA GLU A 163 -13.47 1.48 -25.35
C GLU A 163 -12.10 2.15 -25.50
N CYS A 164 -11.03 1.45 -25.07
CA CYS A 164 -9.68 2.01 -24.93
C CYS A 164 -8.57 1.18 -25.60
N GLY A 165 -8.91 0.35 -26.59
CA GLY A 165 -7.95 -0.46 -27.34
C GLY A 165 -7.36 -1.60 -26.51
N HIS A 166 -6.21 -1.36 -25.89
CA HIS A 166 -5.55 -2.29 -24.96
C HIS A 166 -5.66 -1.85 -23.50
N GLY A 167 -6.57 -0.93 -23.15
CA GLY A 167 -6.72 -0.43 -21.79
C GLY A 167 -5.63 0.56 -21.36
N GLY A 168 -5.00 1.24 -22.33
CA GLY A 168 -3.87 2.16 -22.11
C GLY A 168 -2.55 1.44 -21.83
N SER A 169 -1.50 2.23 -21.59
CA SER A 169 -0.18 1.73 -21.25
C SER A 169 0.53 2.62 -20.22
N SER A 170 1.44 2.06 -19.42
CA SER A 170 2.20 2.86 -18.47
C SER A 170 3.54 2.21 -18.11
N ASP A 171 4.53 3.03 -17.78
CA ASP A 171 5.75 2.60 -17.12
C ASP A 171 5.87 3.25 -15.74
N PHE A 172 6.40 2.49 -14.77
CA PHE A 172 6.48 2.90 -13.39
C PHE A 172 7.93 3.07 -12.98
N ILE A 173 8.28 4.25 -12.47
CA ILE A 173 9.63 4.58 -11.99
C ILE A 173 9.55 4.94 -10.52
N PHE A 174 10.39 4.28 -9.72
CA PHE A 174 10.54 4.57 -8.29
C PHE A 174 11.97 5.03 -8.04
N SER A 175 12.12 6.19 -7.41
CA SER A 175 13.41 6.76 -7.06
C SER A 175 13.48 7.05 -5.57
N VAL A 176 14.58 6.65 -4.92
CA VAL A 176 14.85 6.98 -3.52
C VAL A 176 16.00 7.98 -3.47
N ASP A 177 15.75 9.14 -2.88
CA ASP A 177 16.68 10.29 -2.86
C ASP A 177 17.26 10.61 -4.25
N GLY A 178 16.39 10.60 -5.27
CA GLY A 178 16.74 10.88 -6.68
C GLY A 178 17.51 9.77 -7.40
N LYS A 179 17.70 8.60 -6.78
CA LYS A 179 18.31 7.42 -7.43
C LYS A 179 17.24 6.39 -7.74
N GLN A 180 17.17 5.96 -9.00
CA GLN A 180 16.24 4.93 -9.43
C GLN A 180 16.46 3.64 -8.62
N ALA A 181 15.44 3.25 -7.86
CA ALA A 181 15.36 1.98 -7.14
C ALA A 181 14.68 0.90 -7.98
N PHE A 182 13.69 1.29 -8.80
CA PHE A 182 12.97 0.40 -9.69
C PHE A 182 12.50 1.14 -10.95
N LYS A 183 12.44 0.41 -12.07
CA LYS A 183 11.76 0.84 -13.30
C LYS A 183 11.14 -0.39 -13.94
N SER A 184 9.84 -0.34 -14.25
CA SER A 184 9.16 -1.41 -15.01
C SER A 184 9.48 -1.32 -16.50
N GLU A 185 9.19 -2.41 -17.22
CA GLU A 185 8.88 -2.30 -18.66
C GLU A 185 7.53 -1.58 -18.84
N THR A 186 7.16 -1.27 -20.09
CA THR A 186 5.82 -0.77 -20.39
C THR A 186 4.80 -1.86 -20.10
N LEU A 187 3.84 -1.58 -19.24
CA LEU A 187 2.73 -2.46 -18.91
C LEU A 187 1.51 -2.01 -19.72
N GLN A 188 0.87 -2.97 -20.39
CA GLN A 188 -0.38 -2.76 -21.12
C GLN A 188 -1.56 -3.06 -20.20
N GLY A 189 -2.74 -2.51 -20.48
CA GLY A 189 -3.96 -2.94 -19.77
C GLY A 189 -4.39 -4.35 -20.14
N THR A 190 -4.24 -4.70 -21.41
CA THR A 190 -4.56 -6.04 -21.91
C THR A 190 -3.57 -6.53 -22.96
N ASP A 191 -3.40 -7.86 -23.03
CA ASP A 191 -2.71 -8.55 -24.11
C ASP A 191 -3.65 -9.60 -24.71
N GLY A 192 -3.96 -9.47 -26.01
CA GLY A 192 -4.87 -10.38 -26.70
C GLY A 192 -6.30 -10.42 -26.12
N GLY A 193 -6.75 -9.32 -25.49
CA GLY A 193 -8.07 -9.21 -24.86
C GLY A 193 -8.14 -9.77 -23.44
N LYS A 194 -7.00 -10.10 -22.83
CA LYS A 194 -6.91 -10.50 -21.43
C LYS A 194 -6.26 -9.40 -20.62
N ASN A 195 -6.73 -9.17 -19.39
CA ASN A 195 -6.07 -8.25 -18.48
C ASN A 195 -4.63 -8.68 -18.25
N VAL A 196 -3.72 -7.71 -18.15
CA VAL A 196 -2.32 -7.97 -17.80
C VAL A 196 -2.20 -8.06 -16.28
N ASP A 197 -1.61 -9.15 -15.81
CA ASP A 197 -1.38 -9.38 -14.38
C ASP A 197 -0.66 -8.22 -13.71
N ALA A 198 -1.04 -7.93 -12.45
CA ALA A 198 -0.35 -6.94 -11.64
C ALA A 198 1.12 -7.32 -11.42
N LEU A 199 2.04 -6.37 -11.66
CA LEU A 199 3.47 -6.58 -11.45
C LEU A 199 3.84 -6.27 -10.00
N LYS A 200 4.26 -7.29 -9.24
CA LYS A 200 4.80 -7.08 -7.88
C LYS A 200 6.10 -6.28 -7.93
N VAL A 201 6.18 -5.23 -7.13
CA VAL A 201 7.35 -4.36 -6.94
C VAL A 201 7.80 -4.42 -5.49
N GLU A 202 9.08 -4.73 -5.28
CA GLU A 202 9.71 -4.64 -3.96
C GLU A 202 11.17 -4.17 -4.08
N PHE A 203 11.59 -3.29 -3.19
CA PHE A 203 12.98 -2.85 -3.12
C PHE A 203 13.36 -2.37 -1.72
N ASP A 204 14.64 -2.51 -1.36
CA ASP A 204 15.16 -2.02 -0.09
C ASP A 204 15.25 -0.49 -0.08
N ILE A 205 14.93 0.10 1.07
CA ILE A 205 15.07 1.53 1.31
C ILE A 205 16.38 1.77 2.06
N PRO A 206 17.34 2.52 1.48
CA PRO A 206 18.59 2.83 2.14
C PRO A 206 18.38 3.50 3.50
N SER A 207 19.17 3.10 4.49
CA SER A 207 19.12 3.69 5.83
C SER A 207 19.31 5.21 5.76
N GLY A 208 18.35 5.94 6.32
CA GLY A 208 18.40 7.39 6.39
C GLY A 208 17.84 8.11 5.15
N ALA A 209 17.27 7.37 4.20
CA ALA A 209 16.56 7.95 3.06
C ALA A 209 15.52 8.99 3.49
N LYS A 210 15.30 9.98 2.63
CA LYS A 210 14.43 11.14 2.91
C LYS A 210 13.26 11.24 1.97
N GLU A 211 13.39 10.69 0.77
CA GLU A 211 12.39 10.89 -0.26
C GLU A 211 12.17 9.62 -1.07
N LEU A 212 10.91 9.30 -1.32
CA LEU A 212 10.48 8.36 -2.35
C LEU A 212 9.70 9.15 -3.40
N GLU A 213 10.19 9.15 -4.63
CA GLU A 213 9.46 9.66 -5.79
C GLU A 213 8.94 8.46 -6.61
N ILE A 214 7.69 8.55 -7.03
CA ILE A 214 7.03 7.59 -7.89
C ILE A 214 6.48 8.34 -9.10
N VAL A 215 6.80 7.86 -10.29
CA VAL A 215 6.26 8.36 -11.56
C VAL A 215 5.48 7.25 -12.25
N MET A 216 4.23 7.54 -12.59
CA MET A 216 3.39 6.77 -13.51
C MET A 216 3.46 7.45 -14.88
N GLY A 217 4.22 6.87 -15.80
CA GLY A 217 4.48 7.38 -17.14
C GLY A 217 3.42 6.98 -18.16
N ASP A 218 3.62 7.38 -19.41
CA ASP A 218 2.71 7.17 -20.55
C ASP A 218 3.12 5.98 -21.44
N GLY A 219 4.05 5.14 -20.96
CA GLY A 219 4.49 3.93 -21.67
C GLY A 219 5.20 4.17 -23.01
N GLY A 220 5.34 5.42 -23.45
CA GLY A 220 5.98 5.84 -24.70
C GLY A 220 5.05 5.98 -25.91
N ASP A 221 3.73 5.72 -25.77
CA ASP A 221 2.73 5.91 -26.84
C ASP A 221 1.76 7.08 -26.58
N GLY A 222 2.00 7.83 -25.51
CA GLY A 222 1.23 9.01 -25.12
C GLY A 222 0.05 8.63 -24.22
N ILE A 223 -0.61 9.64 -23.64
CA ILE A 223 -1.52 9.46 -22.48
C ILE A 223 -2.89 8.83 -22.80
N GLY A 224 -3.02 8.01 -23.83
CA GLY A 224 -4.31 7.51 -24.30
C GLY A 224 -4.89 6.41 -23.42
N CYS A 225 -5.86 6.74 -22.57
CA CYS A 225 -6.50 5.78 -21.64
C CYS A 225 -5.56 5.21 -20.57
N ASP A 226 -4.51 5.94 -20.19
CA ASP A 226 -3.48 5.47 -19.26
C ASP A 226 -3.93 5.58 -17.80
N HIS A 227 -4.90 4.76 -17.43
CA HIS A 227 -5.45 4.62 -16.10
C HIS A 227 -4.55 3.74 -15.23
N SER A 228 -3.41 4.28 -14.80
CA SER A 228 -2.40 3.58 -14.02
C SER A 228 -2.80 3.44 -12.55
N ALA A 229 -2.40 2.32 -11.93
CA ALA A 229 -2.64 2.09 -10.52
C ALA A 229 -1.45 1.42 -9.83
N ILE A 230 -1.35 1.66 -8.52
CA ILE A 230 -0.48 0.91 -7.60
C ILE A 230 -1.37 0.33 -6.50
N GLY A 231 -1.52 -0.98 -6.49
CA GLY A 231 -2.18 -1.72 -5.42
C GLY A 231 -1.25 -2.00 -4.24
N ASP A 232 -1.79 -1.98 -3.02
CA ASP A 232 -1.09 -2.35 -1.78
C ASP A 232 0.27 -1.64 -1.56
N ALA A 233 0.36 -0.36 -1.98
CA ALA A 233 1.58 0.44 -1.91
C ALA A 233 1.98 0.74 -0.46
N LYS A 234 3.05 0.13 0.06
CA LYS A 234 3.43 0.25 1.47
C LYS A 234 4.93 0.28 1.73
N LEU A 235 5.27 0.92 2.86
CA LEU A 235 6.59 0.98 3.43
C LEU A 235 6.64 0.12 4.70
N LEU A 236 7.72 -0.65 4.84
CA LEU A 236 7.91 -1.57 5.96
C LEU A 236 9.07 -1.11 6.83
N ASN A 237 8.88 -1.03 8.14
CA ASN A 237 9.96 -0.85 9.11
C ASN A 237 10.35 -2.18 9.79
N ALA A 238 11.29 -2.13 10.73
CA ALA A 238 11.80 -3.32 11.41
C ALA A 238 10.72 -4.14 12.15
N GLN A 239 9.61 -3.53 12.60
CA GLN A 239 8.51 -4.24 13.24
C GLN A 239 7.74 -5.08 12.22
N ALA A 240 7.47 -4.54 11.03
CA ALA A 240 6.75 -5.28 9.98
C ALA A 240 7.58 -6.45 9.42
N LEU A 241 8.91 -6.31 9.43
CA LEU A 241 9.84 -7.36 9.01
C LEU A 241 10.20 -8.33 10.13
N ALA A 242 9.80 -8.05 11.38
CA ALA A 242 10.04 -8.98 12.48
C ALA A 242 9.14 -10.21 12.30
N VAL A 243 9.74 -11.39 12.23
CA VAL A 243 8.98 -12.64 12.29
C VAL A 243 8.37 -12.75 13.69
N GLU A 244 7.04 -12.69 13.77
CA GLU A 244 6.29 -12.99 14.99
C GLU A 244 6.79 -14.32 15.57
N PRO A 245 7.25 -14.37 16.84
CA PRO A 245 7.79 -15.59 17.45
C PRO A 245 6.83 -16.79 17.38
N ALA A 246 5.52 -16.54 17.29
CA ALA A 246 4.48 -17.56 17.13
C ALA A 246 4.52 -18.32 15.79
N ASN A 247 5.08 -17.71 14.74
CA ASN A 247 5.26 -18.33 13.41
C ASN A 247 6.65 -18.92 13.22
N LYS A 248 7.48 -18.97 14.27
CA LYS A 248 8.59 -19.92 14.30
C LYS A 248 7.97 -21.31 14.40
N LEU A 249 7.80 -21.99 13.26
CA LEU A 249 7.92 -23.45 13.28
C LEU A 249 9.19 -23.75 14.09
N PRO A 250 9.13 -24.58 15.14
CA PRO A 250 10.34 -24.99 15.85
C PRO A 250 11.20 -25.73 14.84
N THR A 251 12.08 -24.98 14.17
CA THR A 251 13.04 -25.58 13.28
C THR A 251 13.97 -26.39 14.18
N ILE A 252 14.19 -27.64 13.78
CA ILE A 252 14.93 -28.69 14.50
C ILE A 252 16.34 -28.21 14.93
N TRP A 253 16.82 -27.10 14.37
CA TRP A 253 18.02 -26.36 14.76
C TRP A 253 18.03 -25.82 16.20
N GLY A 254 16.86 -25.55 16.81
CA GLY A 254 16.77 -25.08 18.19
C GLY A 254 17.18 -26.14 19.24
N HIS A 255 17.01 -27.43 18.92
CA HIS A 255 17.34 -28.54 19.83
C HIS A 255 18.81 -28.98 19.77
N LEU A 256 19.60 -28.48 18.81
CA LEU A 256 21.02 -28.86 18.66
C LEU A 256 21.99 -27.96 19.44
N LYS A 257 21.52 -26.84 20.01
CA LYS A 257 22.37 -25.95 20.82
C LYS A 257 22.40 -26.28 22.31
N ASP A 258 21.57 -27.23 22.76
CA ASP A 258 21.58 -27.71 24.15
C ASP A 258 22.44 -28.97 24.36
N SER A 259 23.18 -29.42 23.35
CA SER A 259 23.99 -30.66 23.42
C SER A 259 25.44 -30.53 22.95
N TYR A 260 26.10 -29.39 23.20
CA TYR A 260 27.56 -29.28 23.15
C TYR A 260 28.10 -28.39 24.28
#